data_AF-A0A1A2M6G4-F1
#
_entry.id   AF-A0A1A2M6G4-F1
#
_cell.length_a   1.000
_cell.length_b   1.000
_cell.length_c   1.000
_cell.angle_alpha   90.00
_cell.angle_beta   90.00
_cell.angle_gamma   90.00
#
_symmetry.space_group_name_H-M   'P 1'
#
loop_
_entity.id
_entity.type
_entity.pdbx_description
1 polymer ?
#
loop_
_entity_poly.entity_id
_entity_poly.type
_entity_poly.pdbx_seq_one_letter_code
_entity_poly.pdbx_strand_id
1 'polypeptide(L)'
;MSCGPNSFAGGPTSAVYQIFGDQATLQKAFSAVVNGVDWTATTCPGAKSPDPIRLRISDGTTYGSVACGRARTFQTDRDGAVVWTKDTDNFLGVAWAAYQGQSYPANLYAWLQAQVT
;
A
#
# COMPACT_ATOMS: atom_id res chain seq x y z
N MET A 1 -9.30 22.03 -12.14
CA MET A 1 -8.25 21.01 -12.17
C MET A 1 -8.94 19.65 -12.22
N SER A 2 -8.75 18.88 -13.30
CA SER A 2 -9.28 17.51 -13.42
C SER A 2 -8.09 16.57 -13.27
N CYS A 3 -8.11 15.73 -12.24
CA CYS A 3 -7.14 14.65 -12.12
C CYS A 3 -7.59 13.52 -13.03
N GLY A 4 -6.77 13.19 -14.02
CA GLY A 4 -6.99 12.02 -14.87
C GLY A 4 -6.58 10.72 -14.15
N PRO A 5 -7.00 9.56 -14.66
CA PRO A 5 -6.56 8.27 -14.15
C PRO A 5 -5.03 8.13 -14.25
N ASN A 6 -4.47 7.33 -13.35
CA ASN A 6 -3.05 7.00 -13.36
C ASN A 6 -2.65 6.35 -14.70
N SER A 7 -1.54 6.82 -15.29
CA SER A 7 -1.01 6.29 -16.56
C SER A 7 -0.04 5.10 -16.38
N PHE A 8 0.35 4.78 -15.15
CA PHE A 8 1.24 3.65 -14.88
C PHE A 8 0.49 2.32 -14.93
N ALA A 9 0.97 1.40 -15.76
CA ALA A 9 0.43 0.05 -15.85
C ALA A 9 0.46 -0.65 -14.48
N GLY A 10 -0.67 -1.24 -14.10
CA GLY A 10 -0.82 -1.92 -12.81
C GLY A 10 -0.86 -1.00 -11.57
N GLY A 11 -0.78 0.32 -11.76
CA GLY A 11 -0.83 1.27 -10.66
C GLY A 11 -2.24 1.49 -10.10
N PRO A 12 -2.37 2.26 -9.01
CA PRO A 12 -3.63 2.42 -8.32
C PRO A 12 -4.67 3.18 -9.12
N THR A 13 -5.94 2.84 -8.87
CA THR A 13 -7.11 3.61 -9.28
C THR A 13 -7.24 4.88 -8.44
N SER A 14 -6.87 4.81 -7.16
CA SER A 14 -6.78 5.98 -6.29
C SER A 14 -5.71 5.79 -5.23
N ALA A 15 -5.09 6.87 -4.76
CA ALA A 15 -4.12 6.81 -3.67
C ALA A 15 -4.23 8.07 -2.79
N VAL A 16 -3.86 7.91 -1.53
CA VAL A 16 -3.71 8.98 -0.55
C VAL A 16 -2.29 8.92 -0.02
N TYR A 17 -1.68 10.09 0.11
CA TYR A 17 -0.32 10.26 0.59
C TYR A 17 -0.32 11.25 1.76
N GLN A 18 0.38 10.90 2.83
CA GLN A 18 0.45 11.71 4.04
C GLN A 18 1.90 11.80 4.52
N ILE A 19 2.29 12.96 5.01
CA ILE A 19 3.58 13.21 5.66
C ILE A 19 3.29 13.57 7.11
N PHE A 20 4.07 13.02 8.03
CA PHE A 20 3.93 13.21 9.47
C PHE A 20 5.13 13.98 10.04
N GLY A 21 4.91 14.67 11.16
CA GLY A 21 5.98 15.41 11.85
C GLY A 21 7.02 14.50 12.51
N ASP A 22 6.66 13.26 12.82
CA ASP A 22 7.51 12.31 13.53
C ASP A 22 7.15 10.85 13.20
N GLN A 23 8.09 9.96 13.50
CA GLN A 23 7.98 8.53 13.20
C GLN A 23 6.90 7.83 14.05
N ALA A 24 6.67 8.25 15.30
CA ALA A 24 5.67 7.61 16.15
C ALA A 24 4.25 7.87 15.62
N THR A 25 3.98 9.10 15.15
CA THR A 25 2.72 9.46 14.50
C THR A 25 2.53 8.71 13.18
N LEU A 26 3.58 8.58 12.36
CA LEU A 26 3.56 7.74 11.15
C LEU A 26 3.16 6.29 11.48
N GLN A 27 3.83 5.65 12.45
CA GLN A 27 3.58 4.25 12.79
C GLN A 27 2.17 4.04 13.38
N LYS A 28 1.66 5.02 14.14
CA LYS A 28 0.27 5.03 14.60
C LYS A 28 -0.71 5.11 13.43
N ALA A 29 -0.45 5.98 12.44
CA ALA A 29 -1.29 6.10 11.26
C ALA A 29 -1.27 4.84 10.40
N PHE A 30 -0.09 4.24 10.17
CA PHE A 30 0.04 2.95 9.49
C PHE A 30 -0.78 1.87 10.21
N SER A 31 -0.60 1.77 11.53
CA SER A 31 -1.34 0.81 12.37
C SER A 31 -2.85 1.03 12.32
N ALA A 32 -3.31 2.28 12.25
CA ALA A 32 -4.73 2.59 12.14
C ALA A 32 -5.34 2.14 10.81
N VAL A 33 -4.59 2.22 9.71
CA VAL A 33 -5.04 1.72 8.40
C VAL A 33 -5.16 0.20 8.40
N VAL A 34 -4.11 -0.52 8.84
CA VAL A 34 -4.10 -2.00 8.80
C VAL A 34 -5.05 -2.66 9.81
N ASN A 35 -5.41 -1.94 10.88
CA ASN A 35 -6.41 -2.38 11.85
C ASN A 35 -7.79 -1.76 11.61
N GLY A 36 -7.95 -1.00 10.52
CA GLY A 36 -9.21 -0.34 10.18
C GLY A 36 -10.32 -1.35 9.89
N VAL A 37 -11.56 -0.98 10.21
CA VAL A 37 -12.73 -1.85 10.01
C VAL A 37 -12.93 -2.25 8.54
N ASP A 38 -12.51 -1.38 7.61
CA ASP A 38 -12.62 -1.61 6.18
C ASP A 38 -11.43 -2.39 5.59
N TRP A 39 -10.49 -2.86 6.41
CA TRP A 39 -9.31 -3.61 5.96
C TRP A 39 -9.44 -5.10 6.24
N THR A 40 -9.18 -5.92 5.23
CA THR A 40 -9.01 -7.38 5.34
C THR A 40 -7.61 -7.75 4.89
N ALA A 41 -6.74 -8.12 5.82
CA ALA A 41 -5.35 -8.44 5.52
C ALA A 41 -5.22 -9.57 4.47
N THR A 42 -4.29 -9.41 3.55
CA THR A 42 -3.96 -10.38 2.49
C THR A 42 -2.45 -10.51 2.39
N THR A 43 -1.96 -11.72 2.14
CA THR A 43 -0.52 -11.98 1.97
C THR A 43 0.04 -11.20 0.78
N CYS A 44 0.99 -10.30 1.03
CA CYS A 44 1.72 -9.63 -0.05
C CYS A 44 2.55 -10.65 -0.85
N PRO A 45 2.80 -10.41 -2.15
CA PRO A 45 3.67 -11.28 -2.96
C PRO A 45 5.05 -11.47 -2.30
N GLY A 46 5.47 -12.73 -2.15
CA GLY A 46 6.73 -13.10 -1.49
C GLY A 46 6.69 -13.15 0.04
N ALA A 47 5.60 -12.72 0.68
CA ALA A 47 5.41 -12.85 2.13
C ALA A 47 4.90 -14.26 2.50
N LYS A 48 5.11 -14.65 3.77
CA LYS A 48 4.64 -15.93 4.32
C LYS A 48 3.31 -15.83 5.08
N SER A 49 2.91 -14.62 5.46
CA SER A 49 1.68 -14.33 6.18
C SER A 49 1.09 -12.99 5.70
N PRO A 50 -0.17 -12.67 6.09
CA PRO A 50 -0.79 -11.38 5.84
C PRO A 50 -0.22 -10.21 6.68
N ASP A 51 0.76 -10.48 7.54
CA ASP A 51 1.31 -9.47 8.43
C ASP A 51 2.15 -8.44 7.65
N PRO A 52 2.25 -7.19 8.16
CA PRO A 52 3.15 -6.20 7.59
C PRO A 52 4.59 -6.71 7.52
N ILE A 53 5.25 -6.47 6.39
CA ILE A 53 6.65 -6.84 6.16
C ILE A 53 7.51 -5.59 5.97
N ARG A 54 8.83 -5.73 6.18
CA ARG A 54 9.78 -4.66 5.85
C ARG A 54 9.87 -4.49 4.35
N LEU A 55 9.61 -3.27 3.90
CA LEU A 55 9.83 -2.81 2.54
C LEU A 55 11.29 -2.41 2.40
N ARG A 56 11.98 -2.96 1.41
CA ARG A 56 13.40 -2.70 1.14
C ARG A 56 13.56 -2.18 -0.29
N ILE A 57 14.53 -1.28 -0.48
CA ILE A 57 15.00 -0.90 -1.81
C ILE A 57 15.96 -1.96 -2.38
N SER A 58 16.38 -1.80 -3.64
CA SER A 58 17.16 -2.80 -4.38
C SER A 58 18.50 -3.16 -3.75
N ASP A 59 19.11 -2.26 -2.98
CA ASP A 59 20.38 -2.52 -2.28
C ASP A 59 20.21 -3.26 -0.94
N GLY A 60 18.97 -3.55 -0.54
CA GLY A 60 18.64 -4.24 0.71
C GLY A 60 18.39 -3.31 1.91
N THR A 61 18.60 -2.01 1.76
CA THR A 61 18.30 -1.00 2.80
C THR A 61 16.81 -0.98 3.10
N THR A 62 16.46 -0.79 4.37
CA THR A 62 15.05 -0.68 4.79
C THR A 62 14.50 0.66 4.36
N TYR A 63 13.46 0.64 3.52
CA TYR A 63 12.71 1.81 3.08
C TYR A 63 11.60 2.17 4.08
N GLY A 64 10.94 1.13 4.61
CA GLY A 64 9.86 1.25 5.58
C GLY A 64 9.13 -0.07 5.78
N SER A 65 7.82 -0.01 5.94
CA SER A 65 6.93 -1.18 6.08
C SER A 65 5.88 -1.21 4.98
N VAL A 66 5.37 -2.39 4.65
CA VAL A 66 4.28 -2.57 3.69
C VAL A 66 3.30 -3.63 4.16
N ALA A 67 2.01 -3.43 3.91
CA ALA A 67 0.97 -4.42 4.09
C ALA A 67 0.00 -4.40 2.90
N CYS A 68 -0.56 -5.58 2.59
CA CYS A 68 -1.54 -5.76 1.54
C CYS A 68 -2.87 -6.17 2.15
N GLY A 69 -3.97 -5.68 1.59
CA GLY A 69 -5.30 -5.97 2.09
C GLY A 69 -6.36 -5.79 1.04
N ARG A 70 -7.55 -6.30 1.30
CA ARG A 70 -8.74 -6.03 0.50
C ARG A 70 -9.71 -5.20 1.31
N ALA A 71 -10.56 -4.44 0.63
CA ALA A 71 -11.68 -3.80 1.29
C ALA A 71 -12.59 -4.87 1.91
N ARG A 72 -12.96 -4.70 3.18
CA ARG A 72 -13.89 -5.60 3.86
C ARG A 72 -15.24 -5.63 3.14
N THR A 73 -15.72 -4.45 2.75
CA THR A 73 -16.92 -4.30 1.90
C THR A 73 -16.46 -4.15 0.46
N PHE A 74 -16.85 -5.10 -0.39
CA PHE A 74 -16.50 -5.09 -1.81
C PHE A 74 -16.89 -3.77 -2.47
N GLN A 75 -15.91 -3.10 -3.06
CA GLN A 75 -16.08 -1.86 -3.82
C GLN A 75 -15.36 -2.03 -5.14
N THR A 76 -16.08 -1.96 -6.26
CA THR A 76 -15.52 -2.22 -7.60
C THR A 76 -14.30 -1.34 -7.90
N ASP A 77 -14.23 -0.12 -7.35
CA ASP A 77 -13.13 0.82 -7.59
C ASP A 77 -12.03 0.79 -6.51
N ARG A 78 -12.23 0.04 -5.42
CA ARG A 78 -11.34 -0.01 -4.25
C ARG A 78 -11.30 -1.39 -3.57
N ASP A 79 -11.28 -2.47 -4.35
CA ASP A 79 -11.29 -3.84 -3.82
C ASP A 79 -9.95 -4.21 -3.16
N GLY A 80 -8.83 -3.84 -3.78
CA GLY A 80 -7.50 -4.16 -3.30
C GLY A 80 -6.75 -2.92 -2.80
N ALA A 81 -5.95 -3.05 -1.75
CA ALA A 81 -5.21 -1.95 -1.16
C ALA A 81 -3.80 -2.35 -0.71
N VAL A 82 -2.81 -1.50 -1.03
CA VAL A 82 -1.46 -1.59 -0.48
C VAL A 82 -1.20 -0.34 0.36
N VAL A 83 -0.76 -0.54 1.60
CA VAL A 83 -0.31 0.53 2.49
C VAL A 83 1.17 0.37 2.76
N TRP A 84 1.93 1.46 2.69
CA TRP A 84 3.36 1.44 2.95
C TRP A 84 3.87 2.72 3.59
N THR A 85 5.03 2.62 4.25
CA THR A 85 5.76 3.76 4.78
C THR A 85 7.06 4.00 4.02
N LYS A 86 7.51 5.25 4.02
CA LYS A 86 8.92 5.62 3.82
C LYS A 86 9.40 6.29 5.10
N ASP A 87 10.19 5.57 5.88
CA ASP A 87 10.48 5.95 7.26
C ASP A 87 11.36 7.20 7.35
N THR A 88 12.27 7.39 6.40
CA THR A 88 13.16 8.58 6.35
C THR A 88 12.41 9.89 6.13
N ASP A 89 11.22 9.82 5.53
CA ASP A 89 10.44 10.98 5.11
C ASP A 89 9.17 11.14 5.97
N ASN A 90 9.00 10.30 7.00
CA ASN A 90 7.77 10.19 7.79
C ASN A 90 6.53 10.07 6.89
N PHE A 91 6.62 9.30 5.80
CA PHE A 91 5.62 9.25 4.76
C PHE A 91 4.78 7.97 4.86
N LEU A 92 3.48 8.10 4.63
CA LEU A 92 2.51 7.02 4.48
C LEU A 92 1.85 7.12 3.11
N GLY A 93 1.88 6.03 2.36
CA GLY A 93 1.08 5.84 1.17
C GLY A 93 -0.02 4.80 1.41
N VAL A 94 -1.23 5.10 0.96
CA VAL A 94 -2.32 4.14 0.85
C VAL A 94 -2.82 4.17 -0.58
N ALA A 95 -2.69 3.07 -1.29
CA ALA A 95 -3.06 2.94 -2.69
C ALA A 95 -4.14 1.87 -2.84
N TRP A 96 -5.18 2.15 -3.62
CA TRP A 96 -6.25 1.22 -3.94
C TRP A 96 -6.26 0.88 -5.42
N ALA A 97 -6.57 -0.36 -5.73
CA ALA A 97 -6.92 -0.82 -7.05
C ALA A 97 -8.42 -1.16 -7.10
N ALA A 98 -9.03 -0.86 -8.25
CA ALA A 98 -10.28 -1.46 -8.66
C ALA A 98 -10.20 -2.99 -8.65
N TYR A 99 -11.34 -3.65 -8.76
CA TYR A 99 -11.42 -5.10 -8.82
C TYR A 99 -10.55 -5.65 -9.97
N GLN A 100 -9.53 -6.41 -9.61
CA GLN A 100 -8.59 -7.06 -10.54
C GLN A 100 -8.72 -8.59 -10.51
N GLY A 101 -9.78 -9.13 -9.90
CA GLY A 101 -9.97 -10.57 -9.74
C GLY A 101 -8.77 -11.24 -9.07
N GLN A 102 -8.15 -12.18 -9.78
CA GLN A 102 -6.99 -12.95 -9.32
C GLN A 102 -5.66 -12.19 -9.48
N SER A 103 -5.63 -11.05 -10.18
CA SER A 103 -4.39 -10.28 -10.37
C SER A 103 -4.01 -9.43 -9.15
N TYR A 104 -4.91 -9.27 -8.16
CA TYR A 104 -4.61 -8.64 -6.88
C TYR A 104 -4.15 -9.67 -5.82
N PRO A 105 -3.07 -9.42 -5.04
CA PRO A 105 -2.31 -8.16 -4.89
C PRO A 105 -1.12 -7.93 -5.85
N ALA A 106 -0.84 -8.86 -6.77
CA ALA A 106 0.40 -8.88 -7.53
C ALA A 106 0.69 -7.59 -8.32
N ASN A 107 -0.28 -7.08 -9.10
CA ASN A 107 -0.04 -5.92 -9.96
C ASN A 107 0.21 -4.62 -9.18
N LEU A 108 -0.63 -4.33 -8.18
CA LEU A 108 -0.50 -3.12 -7.38
C LEU A 108 0.77 -3.16 -6.51
N TYR A 109 1.12 -4.33 -5.99
CA TYR A 109 2.36 -4.50 -5.24
C TYR A 109 3.60 -4.36 -6.13
N ALA A 110 3.60 -4.92 -7.34
CA ALA A 110 4.69 -4.74 -8.30
C ALA A 110 4.85 -3.26 -8.70
N TRP A 111 3.75 -2.53 -8.88
CA TRP A 111 3.79 -1.09 -9.09
C TRP A 111 4.49 -0.38 -7.93
N LEU A 112 4.13 -0.69 -6.67
CA LEU A 112 4.80 -0.12 -5.51
C LEU A 112 6.30 -0.43 -5.51
N GLN A 113 6.69 -1.68 -5.77
CA GLN A 113 8.10 -2.06 -5.81
C GLN A 113 8.89 -1.28 -6.86
N ALA A 114 8.28 -0.95 -8.00
CA ALA A 114 8.91 -0.11 -9.03
C ALA A 114 9.12 1.35 -8.61
N GLN A 115 8.40 1.84 -7.59
CA GLN A 115 8.59 3.19 -7.01
C GLN A 115 9.61 3.20 -5.86
N VAL A 116 9.95 2.03 -5.33
CA VAL A 116 10.85 1.84 -4.18
C VAL A 116 12.22 1.45 -4.73
N THR A 117 12.92 2.45 -5.27
CA THR A 117 14.29 2.35 -5.80
C THR A 117 15.29 3.02 -4.88
#